data_AF-A0A176ZW56-F1
#
_entry.id   AF-A0A176ZW56-F1
#
_cell.length_a   1.000
_cell.length_b   1.000
_cell.length_c   1.000
_cell.angle_alpha   90.00
_cell.angle_beta   90.00
_cell.angle_gamma   90.00
#
_symmetry.space_group_name_H-M   'P 1'
#
loop_
_entity.id
_entity.type
_entity.pdbx_description
1 polymer ?
#
loop_
_entity_poly.entity_id
_entity_poly.type
_entity_poly.pdbx_seq_one_letter_code
_entity_poly.pdbx_strand_id
1 'polypeptide(L)'
;MSPSAVSATPPQAVVQGNPDLSADAVKAKLSSAASLAPLDASKLTRTRTTTPRTVPALDDPIRNVSSFATDHMITCTWNVNSGWGIPELKPYGPFSIMPTASVLHYATECFEGLKCYRGYDGKLRLFRPDCNAKRLLMSSARIALPTFDTAEVEKLITELVAVDGDKFLPKSNAGKFLYLRPTMIGTQAELGVQTPNEAMLFIIATYMPELSETPGGMKLLASQNDIVRAWPGGFGFAKVGANYGPSLMAQQEARRLGYNQVLWLLGDEAQVTEAGASNFFTVMRTKEGKLQLITAPLGDKVILDGVTRRSVIQLVKERLAKEGGSWRRWRWWRGSILWGRLWRRRRRGG
;
A
#
# COMPACT_ATOMS: atom_id res chain seq x y z
N MET A 1 -57.93 -0.42 -0.40
CA MET A 1 -57.26 0.89 -0.57
C MET A 1 -56.03 0.66 -1.42
N SER A 2 -55.93 1.37 -2.54
CA SER A 2 -54.90 1.20 -3.58
C SER A 2 -53.51 1.65 -3.11
N PRO A 3 -52.41 1.05 -3.60
CA PRO A 3 -51.08 1.63 -3.45
C PRO A 3 -50.92 2.81 -4.43
N SER A 4 -50.57 3.97 -3.90
CA SER A 4 -50.28 5.16 -4.70
C SER A 4 -48.87 5.08 -5.29
N ALA A 5 -48.76 5.25 -6.60
CA ALA A 5 -47.49 5.37 -7.31
C ALA A 5 -46.89 6.76 -7.06
N VAL A 6 -45.63 6.81 -6.60
CA VAL A 6 -44.84 8.04 -6.57
C VAL A 6 -43.92 8.05 -7.78
N SER A 7 -44.20 8.97 -8.71
CA SER A 7 -43.32 9.29 -9.84
C SER A 7 -41.99 9.85 -9.30
N ALA A 8 -40.90 9.14 -9.55
CA ALA A 8 -39.55 9.64 -9.29
C ALA A 8 -38.97 10.18 -10.59
N THR A 9 -39.05 11.49 -10.79
CA THR A 9 -38.21 12.19 -11.77
C THR A 9 -36.76 12.11 -11.29
N PRO A 10 -35.80 11.56 -12.05
CA PRO A 10 -34.41 11.53 -11.62
C PRO A 10 -33.87 12.96 -11.54
N PRO A 11 -33.10 13.32 -10.50
CA PRO A 11 -32.49 14.64 -10.41
C PRO A 11 -31.55 14.86 -11.60
N GLN A 12 -31.60 16.08 -12.15
CA GLN A 12 -30.75 16.53 -13.24
C GLN A 12 -29.26 16.32 -12.89
N ALA A 13 -28.48 15.95 -13.90
CA ALA A 13 -27.05 15.70 -13.78
C ALA A 13 -26.33 16.90 -13.17
N VAL A 14 -25.83 16.73 -11.94
CA VAL A 14 -24.87 17.66 -11.33
C VAL A 14 -23.64 17.68 -12.21
N VAL A 15 -23.34 18.84 -12.78
CA VAL A 15 -22.12 19.10 -13.55
C VAL A 15 -20.92 18.77 -12.65
N GLN A 16 -20.21 17.70 -13.01
CA GLN A 16 -19.03 17.19 -12.30
C GLN A 16 -17.84 18.16 -12.45
N GLY A 17 -17.72 19.12 -11.54
CA GLY A 17 -16.41 19.40 -10.99
C GLY A 17 -16.13 18.25 -10.01
N ASN A 18 -15.19 17.35 -10.33
CA ASN A 18 -14.78 16.31 -9.39
C ASN A 18 -13.64 16.90 -8.54
N PRO A 19 -13.90 17.54 -7.38
CA PRO A 19 -12.82 18.05 -6.55
C PRO A 19 -11.89 16.88 -6.23
N ASP A 20 -10.58 17.10 -6.28
CA ASP A 20 -9.65 16.10 -5.79
C ASP A 20 -9.73 16.09 -4.27
N LEU A 21 -10.77 15.45 -3.73
CA LEU A 21 -11.07 15.41 -2.30
C LEU A 21 -9.88 14.94 -1.48
N SER A 22 -8.91 14.22 -2.06
CA SER A 22 -7.72 13.78 -1.34
C SER A 22 -6.62 14.82 -1.37
N ALA A 23 -6.31 15.40 -2.54
CA ALA A 23 -5.30 16.46 -2.63
C ALA A 23 -5.74 17.74 -1.90
N ASP A 24 -7.00 18.12 -2.07
CA ASP A 24 -7.60 19.28 -1.41
C ASP A 24 -7.74 19.03 0.10
N ALA A 25 -8.11 17.82 0.54
CA ALA A 25 -8.13 17.49 1.97
C ALA A 25 -6.73 17.46 2.58
N VAL A 26 -5.71 16.95 1.87
CA VAL A 26 -4.31 17.03 2.32
C VAL A 26 -3.93 18.50 2.50
N LYS A 27 -4.18 19.36 1.50
CA LYS A 27 -3.85 20.79 1.56
C LYS A 27 -4.59 21.50 2.70
N ALA A 28 -5.90 21.26 2.84
CA ALA A 28 -6.72 21.84 3.89
C ALA A 28 -6.26 21.38 5.28
N LYS A 29 -6.00 20.08 5.48
CA LYS A 29 -5.52 19.55 6.77
C LYS A 29 -4.13 20.05 7.13
N LEU A 30 -3.22 20.14 6.16
CA LEU A 30 -1.90 20.74 6.40
C LEU A 30 -2.02 22.20 6.84
N SER A 31 -3.00 22.95 6.32
CA SER A 31 -3.24 24.34 6.75
C SER A 31 -3.86 24.44 8.15
N SER A 32 -4.78 23.54 8.53
CA SER A 32 -5.39 23.53 9.87
C SER A 32 -4.48 22.97 10.96
N ALA A 33 -3.47 22.18 10.61
CA ALA A 33 -2.50 21.62 11.55
C ALA A 33 -1.52 22.65 12.13
N ALA A 34 -1.47 23.88 11.60
CA ALA A 34 -0.49 24.89 11.98
C ALA A 34 -0.54 25.32 13.46
N SER A 35 -1.65 25.09 14.16
CA SER A 35 -1.80 25.39 15.60
C SER A 35 -1.56 24.20 16.54
N LEU A 36 -1.37 22.99 16.00
CA LEU A 36 -1.19 21.76 16.78
C LEU A 36 0.29 21.36 16.83
N ALA A 37 0.69 20.57 17.84
CA ALA A 37 2.05 20.04 17.90
C ALA A 37 2.33 19.17 16.67
N PRO A 38 3.39 19.45 15.89
CA PRO A 38 3.77 18.63 14.75
C PRO A 38 4.40 17.31 15.22
N LEU A 39 4.36 16.30 14.36
CA LEU A 39 5.21 15.12 14.54
C LEU A 39 6.67 15.57 14.52
N ASP A 40 7.45 15.22 15.53
CA ASP A 40 8.82 15.70 15.69
C ASP A 40 9.73 14.55 16.13
N ALA A 41 10.44 13.99 15.17
CA ALA A 41 11.34 12.86 15.38
C ALA A 41 12.56 13.23 16.24
N SER A 42 12.90 14.53 16.36
CA SER A 42 14.02 14.96 17.22
C SER A 42 13.73 14.74 18.71
N LYS A 43 12.45 14.66 19.08
CA LYS A 43 11.98 14.40 20.45
C LYS A 43 11.90 12.91 20.80
N LEU A 44 12.24 12.01 19.87
CA LEU A 44 12.13 10.56 20.05
C LEU A 44 12.79 10.10 21.36
N THR A 45 11.98 9.55 22.27
CA THR A 45 12.48 8.85 23.46
C THR A 45 12.83 7.40 23.10
N ARG A 46 13.81 6.82 23.80
CA ARG A 46 14.33 5.47 23.47
C ARG A 46 14.40 4.61 24.72
N THR A 47 13.62 3.54 24.72
CA THR A 47 13.63 2.49 25.75
C THR A 47 14.03 1.18 25.09
N ARG A 48 15.24 0.69 25.40
CA ARG A 48 15.73 -0.58 24.87
C ARG A 48 15.14 -1.77 25.60
N THR A 49 14.94 -2.87 24.88
CA THR A 49 14.54 -4.15 25.48
C THR A 49 15.62 -4.69 26.41
N THR A 50 15.20 -5.25 27.54
CA THR A 50 16.04 -6.02 28.46
C THR A 50 16.03 -7.51 28.14
N THR A 51 15.13 -7.95 27.24
CA THR A 51 14.96 -9.34 26.80
C THR A 51 15.10 -9.42 25.27
N PRO A 52 16.31 -9.18 24.73
CA PRO A 52 16.55 -9.19 23.29
C PRO A 52 16.25 -10.57 22.68
N ARG A 53 15.59 -10.58 21.52
CA ARG A 53 15.28 -11.81 20.78
C ARG A 53 16.53 -12.39 20.14
N THR A 54 16.60 -13.72 20.07
CA THR A 54 17.62 -14.42 19.30
C THR A 54 17.35 -14.25 17.81
N VAL A 55 18.37 -13.86 17.03
CA VAL A 55 18.24 -13.71 15.58
C VAL A 55 18.14 -15.09 14.93
N PRO A 56 17.08 -15.38 14.16
CA PRO A 56 16.91 -16.68 13.53
C PRO A 56 17.95 -16.91 12.43
N ALA A 57 18.36 -18.17 12.28
CA ALA A 57 19.27 -18.60 11.21
C ALA A 57 18.67 -18.30 9.82
N LEU A 58 19.50 -18.26 8.77
CA LEU A 58 19.04 -17.88 7.42
C LEU A 58 18.00 -18.85 6.84
N ASP A 59 18.16 -20.13 7.13
CA ASP A 59 17.31 -21.24 6.73
C ASP A 59 16.13 -21.50 7.69
N ASP A 60 16.05 -20.75 8.79
CA ASP A 60 14.97 -20.90 9.76
C ASP A 60 13.62 -20.53 9.10
N PRO A 61 12.64 -21.45 9.06
CA PRO A 61 11.32 -21.21 8.49
C PRO A 61 10.59 -20.00 9.09
N ILE A 62 10.92 -19.60 10.32
CA ILE A 62 10.30 -18.46 10.99
C ILE A 62 10.50 -17.14 10.21
N ARG A 63 11.55 -17.06 9.38
CA ARG A 63 11.82 -15.89 8.52
C ARG A 63 10.83 -15.78 7.36
N ASN A 64 10.12 -16.86 7.03
CA ASN A 64 9.19 -16.96 5.90
C ASN A 64 7.71 -16.82 6.30
N VAL A 65 7.37 -16.64 7.57
CA VAL A 65 5.97 -16.53 8.01
C VAL A 65 5.53 -15.10 8.33
N SER A 66 6.42 -14.12 8.17
CA SER A 66 6.16 -12.68 8.39
C SER A 66 5.68 -12.31 9.80
N SER A 67 5.77 -13.22 10.77
CA SER A 67 5.38 -13.03 12.17
C SER A 67 6.55 -12.67 13.09
N PHE A 68 7.78 -12.88 12.63
CA PHE A 68 8.98 -12.59 13.42
C PHE A 68 9.37 -11.11 13.30
N ALA A 69 9.10 -10.36 14.36
CA ALA A 69 9.47 -8.94 14.49
C ALA A 69 10.86 -8.75 15.13
N THR A 70 11.46 -7.58 14.88
CA THR A 70 12.68 -7.15 15.55
C THR A 70 12.42 -6.78 17.01
N ASP A 71 13.45 -6.32 17.73
CA ASP A 71 13.37 -6.10 19.16
C ASP A 71 12.47 -4.92 19.56
N HIS A 72 12.42 -3.90 18.71
CA HIS A 72 11.75 -2.64 19.02
C HIS A 72 10.70 -2.29 17.98
N MET A 73 9.89 -1.30 18.35
CA MET A 73 8.93 -0.62 17.51
C MET A 73 8.97 0.87 17.86
N ILE A 74 8.49 1.70 16.94
CA ILE A 74 8.22 3.11 17.23
C ILE A 74 6.72 3.33 17.33
N THR A 75 6.28 4.14 18.29
CA THR A 75 4.89 4.55 18.46
C THR A 75 4.80 6.06 18.67
N CYS A 76 3.77 6.70 18.15
CA CYS A 76 3.47 8.11 18.42
C CYS A 76 1.95 8.30 18.38
N THR A 77 1.38 8.80 19.48
CA THR A 77 -0.05 9.10 19.57
C THR A 77 -0.34 10.50 19.01
N TRP A 78 -1.56 10.70 18.56
CA TRP A 78 -2.08 11.98 18.14
C TRP A 78 -3.47 12.18 18.73
N ASN A 79 -3.78 13.39 19.14
CA ASN A 79 -5.16 13.79 19.44
C ASN A 79 -5.48 15.16 18.84
N VAL A 80 -6.77 15.40 18.63
CA VAL A 80 -7.28 16.61 17.97
C VAL A 80 -6.97 17.91 18.73
N ASN A 81 -6.79 17.85 20.05
CA ASN A 81 -6.61 19.03 20.89
C ASN A 81 -5.16 19.49 20.99
N SER A 82 -4.20 18.56 21.04
CA SER A 82 -2.78 18.87 21.23
C SER A 82 -1.90 18.54 20.02
N GLY A 83 -2.39 17.77 19.05
CA GLY A 83 -1.59 17.28 17.94
C GLY A 83 -0.81 16.01 18.26
N TRP A 84 0.36 15.86 17.66
CA TRP A 84 1.24 14.71 17.86
C TRP A 84 1.92 14.76 19.22
N GLY A 85 1.96 13.62 19.90
CA GLY A 85 2.75 13.41 21.10
C GLY A 85 4.24 13.23 20.82
N ILE A 86 4.98 12.85 21.85
CA ILE A 86 6.40 12.51 21.73
C ILE A 86 6.52 11.10 21.14
N PRO A 87 7.25 10.89 20.03
CA PRO A 87 7.52 9.56 19.53
C PRO A 87 8.33 8.72 20.54
N GLU A 88 8.03 7.44 20.63
CA GLU A 88 8.68 6.50 21.54
C GLU A 88 9.23 5.31 20.74
N LEU A 89 10.53 5.05 20.85
CA LEU A 89 11.10 3.75 20.51
C LEU A 89 11.05 2.88 21.76
N LYS A 90 10.39 1.73 21.68
CA LYS A 90 10.18 0.85 22.82
C LYS A 90 10.21 -0.63 22.40
N PRO A 91 10.30 -1.58 23.36
CA PRO A 91 10.28 -3.01 23.04
C PRO A 91 9.01 -3.38 22.24
N TYR A 92 9.17 -4.21 21.21
CA TYR A 92 8.05 -4.72 20.41
C TYR A 92 7.10 -5.53 21.29
N GLY A 93 5.81 -5.16 21.25
CA GLY A 93 4.76 -5.78 22.05
C GLY A 93 3.35 -5.38 21.61
N PRO A 94 2.31 -5.91 22.29
CA PRO A 94 0.92 -5.60 21.97
C PRO A 94 0.56 -4.15 22.29
N PHE A 95 -0.48 -3.64 21.62
CA PHE A 95 -1.15 -2.39 21.98
C PHE A 95 -2.34 -2.67 22.89
N SER A 96 -2.59 -1.77 23.83
CA SER A 96 -3.88 -1.68 24.53
C SER A 96 -4.71 -0.59 23.86
N ILE A 97 -5.77 -0.98 23.15
CA ILE A 97 -6.74 -0.07 22.56
C ILE A 97 -8.14 -0.46 23.04
N MET A 98 -9.04 0.52 23.15
CA MET A 98 -10.41 0.25 23.57
C MET A 98 -11.12 -0.63 22.54
N PRO A 99 -11.99 -1.56 22.95
CA PRO A 99 -12.78 -2.36 22.01
C PRO A 99 -13.67 -1.52 21.08
N THR A 100 -14.00 -0.28 21.48
CA THR A 100 -14.75 0.70 20.68
C THR A 100 -13.88 1.51 19.72
N ALA A 101 -12.58 1.23 19.63
CA ALA A 101 -11.66 1.96 18.75
C ALA A 101 -12.11 1.92 17.29
N SER A 102 -12.18 3.09 16.63
CA SER A 102 -12.71 3.22 15.27
C SER A 102 -12.06 2.29 14.25
N VAL A 103 -10.77 1.96 14.41
CA VAL A 103 -10.05 1.02 13.54
C VAL A 103 -10.71 -0.37 13.51
N LEU A 104 -11.22 -0.84 14.64
CA LEU A 104 -11.80 -2.18 14.78
C LEU A 104 -13.18 -2.31 14.11
N HIS A 105 -13.88 -1.19 13.92
CA HIS A 105 -15.26 -1.17 13.41
C HIS A 105 -15.40 -0.59 12.01
N TYR A 106 -14.58 0.41 11.68
CA TYR A 106 -14.74 1.23 10.47
C TYR A 106 -13.49 1.27 9.59
N ALA A 107 -12.51 0.40 9.86
CA ALA A 107 -11.27 0.28 9.09
C ALA A 107 -10.55 1.62 8.87
N THR A 108 -10.55 2.48 9.90
CA THR A 108 -9.78 3.74 9.93
C THR A 108 -8.30 3.44 10.12
N GLU A 109 -7.72 2.75 9.14
CA GLU A 109 -6.32 2.34 9.12
C GLU A 109 -5.71 2.39 7.72
N CYS A 110 -4.46 2.82 7.68
CA CYS A 110 -3.62 2.72 6.49
C CYS A 110 -2.20 2.32 6.88
N PHE A 111 -1.46 1.78 5.91
CA PHE A 111 -0.14 1.25 6.16
C PHE A 111 0.78 1.46 4.98
N GLU A 112 2.07 1.31 5.24
CA GLU A 112 3.13 1.31 4.24
C GLU A 112 3.93 0.01 4.24
N GLY A 113 4.72 -0.14 3.18
CA GLY A 113 5.57 -1.29 2.98
C GLY A 113 6.83 -0.90 2.26
N LEU A 114 7.95 -1.01 2.96
CA LEU A 114 9.28 -0.75 2.41
C LEU A 114 10.29 -1.72 2.99
N LYS A 115 11.51 -1.70 2.45
CA LYS A 115 12.56 -2.63 2.82
C LYS A 115 13.84 -1.88 3.18
N CYS A 116 14.51 -2.38 4.21
CA CYS A 116 15.90 -2.07 4.51
C CYS A 116 16.77 -3.22 4.02
N TYR A 117 17.76 -2.93 3.18
CA TYR A 117 18.66 -3.91 2.60
C TYR A 117 20.04 -3.82 3.22
N ARG A 118 20.71 -4.96 3.39
CA ARG A 118 22.16 -5.01 3.64
C ARG A 118 22.88 -5.04 2.31
N GLY A 119 23.61 -3.98 2.01
CA GLY A 119 24.48 -3.94 0.85
C GLY A 119 25.67 -4.90 0.98
N TYR A 120 26.23 -5.30 -0.16
CA TYR A 120 27.46 -6.11 -0.21
C TYR A 120 28.69 -5.36 0.34
N ASP A 121 28.61 -4.04 0.47
CA ASP A 121 29.59 -3.20 1.17
C ASP A 121 29.37 -3.15 2.69
N GLY A 122 28.45 -3.96 3.21
CA GLY A 122 28.13 -4.03 4.63
C GLY A 122 27.30 -2.85 5.16
N LYS A 123 26.80 -1.93 4.32
CA LYS A 123 25.95 -0.80 4.76
C LYS A 123 24.46 -1.11 4.66
N LEU A 124 23.66 -0.60 5.60
CA LEU A 124 22.20 -0.63 5.51
C LEU A 124 21.68 0.46 4.57
N ARG A 125 20.65 0.16 3.78
CA ARG A 125 20.01 1.11 2.86
C ARG A 125 18.50 0.94 2.82
N LEU A 126 17.78 2.06 2.87
CA LEU A 126 16.37 2.15 2.55
C LEU A 126 16.19 2.43 1.06
N PHE A 127 15.18 1.82 0.45
CA PHE A 127 14.84 2.08 -0.95
C PHE A 127 13.67 3.08 -1.05
N ARG A 128 13.99 4.32 -1.45
CA ARG A 128 13.02 5.43 -1.70
C ARG A 128 12.00 5.66 -0.56
N PRO A 129 12.44 5.79 0.71
CA PRO A 129 11.54 5.97 1.85
C PRO A 129 10.65 7.21 1.69
N ASP A 130 11.14 8.26 1.03
CA ASP A 130 10.40 9.48 0.69
C ASP A 130 9.09 9.20 -0.07
N CYS A 131 9.13 8.25 -1.01
CA CYS A 131 7.97 7.89 -1.81
C CYS A 131 6.93 7.13 -0.98
N ASN A 132 7.38 6.31 -0.03
CA ASN A 132 6.51 5.62 0.91
C ASN A 132 5.88 6.61 1.90
N ALA A 133 6.65 7.53 2.48
CA ALA A 133 6.14 8.53 3.42
C ALA A 133 5.07 9.43 2.78
N LYS A 134 5.29 9.89 1.54
CA LYS A 134 4.28 10.65 0.76
C LYS A 134 3.00 9.87 0.53
N ARG A 135 3.09 8.57 0.24
CA ARG A 135 1.91 7.72 0.03
C ARG A 135 1.19 7.40 1.35
N LEU A 136 1.91 7.28 2.47
CA LEU A 136 1.31 7.17 3.80
C LEU A 136 0.51 8.42 4.15
N LEU A 137 1.07 9.62 3.90
CA LEU A 137 0.37 10.89 4.14
C LEU A 137 -0.92 10.98 3.33
N MET A 138 -0.85 10.67 2.03
CA MET A 138 -2.02 10.65 1.16
C MET A 138 -3.07 9.63 1.64
N SER A 139 -2.64 8.43 2.03
CA SER A 139 -3.55 7.39 2.52
C SER A 139 -4.21 7.81 3.83
N SER A 140 -3.45 8.40 4.75
CA SER A 140 -3.95 8.91 6.04
C SER A 140 -5.01 9.98 5.82
N ALA A 141 -4.74 10.95 4.95
CA ALA A 141 -5.71 12.00 4.63
C ALA A 141 -6.98 11.44 3.97
N ARG A 142 -6.87 10.43 3.09
CA ARG A 142 -8.03 9.80 2.43
C ARG A 142 -9.04 9.22 3.42
N ILE A 143 -8.58 8.71 4.56
CA ILE A 143 -9.42 8.12 5.61
C ILE A 143 -9.52 9.02 6.86
N ALA A 144 -9.36 10.33 6.66
CA ALA A 144 -9.53 11.37 7.67
C ALA A 144 -8.63 11.24 8.92
N LEU A 145 -7.55 10.45 8.87
CA LEU A 145 -6.52 10.41 9.91
C LEU A 145 -5.64 11.68 9.89
N PRO A 146 -4.86 11.96 10.95
CA PRO A 146 -4.01 13.14 11.02
C PRO A 146 -2.91 13.16 9.96
N THR A 147 -2.55 14.37 9.54
CA THR A 147 -1.41 14.63 8.65
C THR A 147 -0.12 14.81 9.45
N PHE A 148 1.01 14.73 8.76
CA PHE A 148 2.36 14.85 9.34
C PHE A 148 3.33 15.32 8.25
N ASP A 149 4.49 15.84 8.66
CA ASP A 149 5.61 16.03 7.73
C ASP A 149 6.22 14.67 7.37
N THR A 150 6.28 14.37 6.07
CA THR A 150 6.82 13.11 5.56
C THR A 150 8.27 12.89 5.98
N ALA A 151 9.07 13.95 6.12
CA ALA A 151 10.47 13.85 6.52
C ALA A 151 10.61 13.31 7.95
N GLU A 152 9.65 13.61 8.83
CA GLU A 152 9.66 13.14 10.22
C GLU A 152 9.40 11.64 10.30
N VAL A 153 8.49 11.11 9.46
CA VAL A 153 8.31 9.66 9.35
C VAL A 153 9.56 8.98 8.79
N GLU A 154 10.24 9.57 7.80
CA GLU A 154 11.50 9.03 7.28
C GLU A 154 12.59 8.97 8.35
N LYS A 155 12.71 10.00 9.19
CA LYS A 155 13.63 10.02 10.33
C LYS A 155 13.29 8.91 11.32
N LEU A 156 12.02 8.73 11.70
CA LEU A 156 11.61 7.65 12.61
C LEU A 156 11.90 6.25 12.03
N ILE A 157 11.62 6.02 10.74
CA ILE A 157 11.98 4.75 10.07
C ILE A 157 13.50 4.51 10.16
N THR A 158 14.29 5.56 9.93
CA THR A 158 15.75 5.50 9.99
C THR A 158 16.24 5.18 11.41
N GLU A 159 15.64 5.77 12.43
CA GLU A 159 15.95 5.49 13.85
C GLU A 159 15.68 4.04 14.23
N LEU A 160 14.54 3.46 13.82
CA LEU A 160 14.26 2.05 14.08
C LEU A 160 15.31 1.13 13.42
N VAL A 161 15.66 1.43 12.17
CA VAL A 161 16.69 0.68 11.43
C VAL A 161 18.07 0.86 12.05
N ALA A 162 18.40 2.04 12.57
CA ALA A 162 19.68 2.29 13.22
C ALA A 162 19.82 1.49 14.52
N VAL A 163 18.73 1.26 15.25
CA VAL A 163 18.73 0.48 16.50
C VAL A 163 18.74 -1.03 16.23
N ASP A 164 17.87 -1.52 15.36
CA ASP A 164 17.66 -2.97 15.18
C ASP A 164 18.42 -3.56 13.97
N GLY A 165 18.73 -2.76 12.96
CA GLY A 165 19.13 -3.24 11.65
C GLY A 165 20.45 -4.02 11.63
N ASP A 166 21.46 -3.60 12.38
CA ASP A 166 22.74 -4.31 12.42
C ASP A 166 22.63 -5.69 13.08
N LYS A 167 21.79 -5.82 14.09
CA LYS A 167 21.53 -7.10 14.76
C LYS A 167 20.72 -8.05 13.88
N PHE A 168 19.59 -7.59 13.34
CA PHE A 168 18.65 -8.45 12.61
C PHE A 168 18.98 -8.61 11.12
N LEU A 169 19.89 -7.80 10.59
CA LEU A 169 20.38 -7.92 9.23
C LEU A 169 21.91 -7.77 9.20
N PRO A 170 22.67 -8.68 9.84
CA PRO A 170 24.12 -8.56 9.98
C PRO A 170 24.84 -8.52 8.63
N LYS A 171 26.11 -8.10 8.64
CA LYS A 171 26.92 -7.98 7.41
C LYS A 171 27.06 -9.28 6.62
N SER A 172 26.99 -10.43 7.29
CA SER A 172 26.95 -11.77 6.66
C SER A 172 25.70 -12.01 5.80
N ASN A 173 24.62 -11.24 6.01
CA ASN A 173 23.36 -11.33 5.27
C ASN A 173 23.31 -10.35 4.09
N ALA A 174 24.43 -10.13 3.39
CA ALA A 174 24.46 -9.26 2.21
C ALA A 174 23.41 -9.65 1.16
N GLY A 175 22.76 -8.65 0.56
CA GLY A 175 21.66 -8.83 -0.40
C GLY A 175 20.30 -9.14 0.23
N LYS A 176 20.24 -9.47 1.53
CA LYS A 176 18.99 -9.72 2.25
C LYS A 176 18.35 -8.42 2.75
N PHE A 177 17.10 -8.53 3.21
CA PHE A 177 16.34 -7.37 3.69
C PHE A 177 15.55 -7.66 4.97
N LEU A 178 15.23 -6.57 5.69
CA LEU A 178 14.14 -6.49 6.66
C LEU A 178 12.99 -5.71 6.03
N TYR A 179 11.76 -6.14 6.33
CA TYR A 179 10.57 -5.45 5.89
C TYR A 179 10.10 -4.47 6.98
N LEU A 180 9.80 -3.24 6.59
CA LEU A 180 9.35 -2.18 7.48
C LEU A 180 7.87 -1.90 7.21
N ARG A 181 7.09 -1.75 8.29
CA ARG A 181 5.64 -1.56 8.27
C ARG A 181 5.23 -0.33 9.10
N PRO A 182 5.41 0.89 8.57
CA PRO A 182 4.74 2.07 9.10
C PRO A 182 3.22 1.90 8.96
N THR A 183 2.45 2.24 9.99
CA THR A 183 1.00 2.05 10.03
C THR A 183 0.37 3.15 10.85
N MET A 184 -0.77 3.69 10.40
CA MET A 184 -1.57 4.64 11.15
C MET A 184 -2.97 4.11 11.37
N ILE A 185 -3.44 4.16 12.62
CA ILE A 185 -4.77 3.68 13.02
C ILE A 185 -5.51 4.75 13.82
N GLY A 186 -6.83 4.83 13.63
CA GLY A 186 -7.73 5.61 14.49
C GLY A 186 -8.01 4.87 15.79
N THR A 187 -7.77 5.51 16.93
CA THR A 187 -7.86 4.89 18.26
C THR A 187 -8.99 5.44 19.12
N GLN A 188 -9.78 6.40 18.61
CA GLN A 188 -10.89 7.00 19.34
C GLN A 188 -11.85 5.92 19.86
N ALA A 189 -12.07 5.94 21.18
CA ALA A 189 -12.82 4.94 21.92
C ALA A 189 -14.35 5.16 21.86
N GLU A 190 -14.92 5.26 20.66
CA GLU A 190 -16.33 5.60 20.48
C GLU A 190 -16.93 4.89 19.25
N LEU A 191 -18.15 4.38 19.40
CA LEU A 191 -18.93 3.88 18.27
C LEU A 191 -19.61 5.06 17.55
N GLY A 192 -19.57 5.06 16.23
CA GLY A 192 -20.10 6.13 15.40
C GLY A 192 -19.20 6.43 14.21
N VAL A 193 -19.80 6.64 13.03
CA VAL A 193 -19.05 6.97 11.82
C VAL A 193 -18.73 8.46 11.81
N GLN A 194 -17.54 8.81 12.30
CA GLN A 194 -17.05 10.18 12.36
C GLN A 194 -15.53 10.24 12.15
N THR A 195 -15.00 11.46 11.97
CA THR A 195 -13.55 11.67 11.90
C THR A 195 -12.92 11.35 13.26
N PRO A 196 -11.89 10.48 13.32
CA PRO A 196 -11.25 10.15 14.59
C PRO A 196 -10.54 11.35 15.22
N ASN A 197 -10.82 11.61 16.49
CA ASN A 197 -10.16 12.60 17.34
C ASN A 197 -8.87 12.08 17.97
N GLU A 198 -8.62 10.77 17.89
CA GLU A 198 -7.41 10.12 18.38
C GLU A 198 -6.88 9.13 17.34
N ALA A 199 -5.56 9.07 17.20
CA ALA A 199 -4.88 8.15 16.32
C ALA A 199 -3.52 7.74 16.88
N MET A 200 -2.94 6.70 16.28
CA MET A 200 -1.59 6.25 16.58
C MET A 200 -0.86 5.92 15.28
N LEU A 201 0.33 6.49 15.12
CA LEU A 201 1.34 6.04 14.17
C LEU A 201 2.22 5.00 14.87
N PHE A 202 2.50 3.89 14.21
CA PHE A 202 3.51 2.95 14.66
C PHE A 202 4.36 2.40 13.51
N ILE A 203 5.58 1.99 13.80
CA ILE A 203 6.52 1.43 12.84
C ILE A 203 7.14 0.17 13.45
N ILE A 204 7.01 -0.95 12.74
CA ILE A 204 7.63 -2.23 13.11
C ILE A 204 8.54 -2.70 11.97
N ALA A 205 9.50 -3.57 12.32
CA ALA A 205 10.32 -4.29 11.35
C ALA A 205 10.14 -5.80 11.54
N THR A 206 10.04 -6.54 10.43
CA THR A 206 9.86 -7.99 10.44
C THR A 206 10.71 -8.66 9.36
N TYR A 207 10.98 -9.95 9.52
CA TYR A 207 11.32 -10.77 8.35
C TYR A 207 10.08 -10.94 7.45
N MET A 208 10.30 -11.18 6.16
CA MET A 208 9.26 -11.45 5.18
C MET A 208 9.83 -12.34 4.09
N PRO A 209 9.05 -13.27 3.50
CA PRO A 209 9.48 -14.14 2.41
C PRO A 209 10.17 -13.41 1.26
N GLU A 210 11.20 -14.06 0.73
CA GLU A 210 11.74 -13.76 -0.59
C GLU A 210 10.79 -14.30 -1.66
N LEU A 211 10.25 -13.41 -2.50
CA LEU A 211 9.32 -13.77 -3.58
C LEU A 211 10.05 -14.25 -4.86
N SER A 212 11.36 -14.49 -4.80
CA SER A 212 12.23 -14.66 -5.97
C SER A 212 12.23 -16.06 -6.58
N GLU A 213 11.47 -17.02 -6.06
CA GLU A 213 11.63 -18.43 -6.44
C GLU A 213 10.28 -19.11 -6.72
N THR A 214 9.59 -18.70 -7.78
CA THR A 214 8.60 -19.58 -8.41
C THR A 214 9.17 -20.07 -9.74
N PRO A 215 9.78 -21.27 -9.78
CA PRO A 215 10.20 -21.89 -11.04
C PRO A 215 9.04 -21.92 -12.04
N GLY A 216 9.27 -21.38 -13.24
CA GLY A 216 8.22 -21.25 -14.27
C GLY A 216 7.28 -20.04 -14.11
N GLY A 217 7.47 -19.21 -13.07
CA GLY A 217 6.68 -18.02 -12.80
C GLY A 217 5.37 -18.29 -12.05
N MET A 218 4.71 -17.20 -11.64
CA MET A 218 3.43 -17.29 -10.92
C MET A 218 2.25 -17.50 -11.87
N LYS A 219 1.35 -18.42 -11.51
CA LYS A 219 0.04 -18.58 -12.16
C LYS A 219 -0.95 -17.57 -11.57
N LEU A 220 -1.64 -16.84 -12.44
CA LEU A 220 -2.64 -15.84 -12.02
C LEU A 220 -4.05 -16.25 -12.42
N LEU A 221 -4.98 -16.21 -11.47
CA LEU A 221 -6.41 -16.40 -11.75
C LEU A 221 -7.03 -15.05 -12.09
N ALA A 222 -7.53 -14.88 -13.30
CA ALA A 222 -8.30 -13.70 -13.67
C ALA A 222 -9.57 -13.58 -12.80
N SER A 223 -9.77 -12.43 -12.17
CA SER A 223 -10.96 -12.18 -11.34
C SER A 223 -12.24 -12.28 -12.19
N GLN A 224 -13.32 -12.72 -11.54
CA GLN A 224 -14.64 -12.80 -12.17
C GLN A 224 -15.37 -11.45 -12.07
N ASN A 225 -16.45 -11.28 -12.84
CA ASN A 225 -17.15 -10.00 -12.95
C ASN A 225 -17.78 -9.51 -11.64
N ASP A 226 -18.06 -10.43 -10.71
CA ASP A 226 -18.62 -10.15 -9.38
C ASP A 226 -17.55 -9.76 -8.35
N ILE A 227 -16.26 -9.82 -8.71
CA ILE A 227 -15.15 -9.49 -7.81
C ILE A 227 -14.24 -8.43 -8.44
N VAL A 228 -14.38 -7.20 -7.94
CA VAL A 228 -13.52 -6.06 -8.28
C VAL A 228 -12.66 -5.65 -7.09
N ARG A 229 -11.39 -5.37 -7.34
CA ARG A 229 -10.45 -4.90 -6.29
C ARG A 229 -10.71 -3.46 -5.88
N ALA A 230 -11.04 -2.62 -6.85
CA ALA A 230 -11.26 -1.19 -6.74
C ALA A 230 -12.00 -0.69 -7.98
N TRP A 231 -12.67 0.45 -7.85
CA TRP A 231 -13.46 1.07 -8.91
C TRP A 231 -13.20 2.59 -8.97
N PRO A 232 -13.46 3.24 -10.11
CA PRO A 232 -13.38 4.71 -10.23
C PRO A 232 -14.28 5.38 -9.20
N GLY A 233 -13.76 6.41 -8.52
CA GLY A 233 -14.43 7.06 -7.38
C GLY A 233 -14.23 6.36 -6.03
N GLY A 234 -13.67 5.15 -6.02
CA GLY A 234 -13.30 4.42 -4.80
C GLY A 234 -12.02 4.96 -4.14
N PHE A 235 -11.26 4.06 -3.51
CA PHE A 235 -10.04 4.38 -2.78
C PHE A 235 -8.90 3.39 -3.07
N GLY A 236 -8.92 2.74 -4.24
CA GLY A 236 -7.91 1.76 -4.65
C GLY A 236 -6.49 2.32 -4.81
N PHE A 237 -6.38 3.64 -4.99
CA PHE A 237 -5.12 4.38 -5.04
C PHE A 237 -4.45 4.60 -3.68
N ALA A 238 -5.19 4.44 -2.57
CA ALA A 238 -4.71 4.60 -1.21
C ALA A 238 -4.37 3.24 -0.58
N LYS A 239 -3.38 3.20 0.31
CA LYS A 239 -2.92 1.96 0.95
C LYS A 239 -3.63 1.71 2.28
N VAL A 240 -4.96 1.58 2.20
CA VAL A 240 -5.87 1.43 3.35
C VAL A 240 -6.22 -0.04 3.59
N GLY A 241 -6.43 -0.43 4.85
CA GLY A 241 -6.74 -1.84 5.21
C GLY A 241 -7.97 -2.40 4.46
N ALA A 242 -8.98 -1.56 4.26
CA ALA A 242 -10.22 -1.91 3.56
C ALA A 242 -10.03 -2.37 2.10
N ASN A 243 -8.90 -2.06 1.45
CA ASN A 243 -8.59 -2.56 0.10
C ASN A 243 -8.12 -4.02 0.09
N TYR A 244 -7.80 -4.59 1.25
CA TYR A 244 -7.15 -5.90 1.37
C TYR A 244 -8.08 -6.97 1.94
N GLY A 245 -8.83 -6.68 3.00
CA GLY A 245 -9.74 -7.65 3.65
C GLY A 245 -10.68 -8.37 2.65
N PRO A 246 -11.46 -7.63 1.85
CA PRO A 246 -12.37 -8.23 0.87
C PRO A 246 -11.67 -9.08 -0.21
N SER A 247 -10.39 -8.83 -0.47
CA SER A 247 -9.61 -9.57 -1.48
C SER A 247 -9.26 -11.01 -1.06
N LEU A 248 -9.32 -11.31 0.24
CA LEU A 248 -8.86 -12.58 0.79
C LEU A 248 -9.68 -13.78 0.30
N MET A 249 -10.99 -13.61 0.09
CA MET A 249 -11.85 -14.65 -0.47
C MET A 249 -11.42 -15.05 -1.88
N ALA A 250 -11.21 -14.07 -2.76
CA ALA A 250 -10.75 -14.32 -4.12
C ALA A 250 -9.35 -14.95 -4.15
N GLN A 251 -8.47 -14.51 -3.24
CA GLN A 251 -7.13 -15.08 -3.12
C GLN A 251 -7.16 -16.52 -2.58
N GLN A 252 -8.06 -16.85 -1.66
CA GLN A 252 -8.26 -18.22 -1.18
C GLN A 252 -8.74 -19.13 -2.31
N GLU A 253 -9.71 -18.67 -3.10
CA GLU A 253 -10.22 -19.42 -4.26
C GLU A 253 -9.14 -19.63 -5.32
N ALA A 254 -8.36 -18.60 -5.64
CA ALA A 254 -7.22 -18.72 -6.55
C ALA A 254 -6.25 -19.82 -6.10
N ARG A 255 -5.89 -19.84 -4.81
CA ARG A 255 -5.02 -20.89 -4.25
C ARG A 255 -5.65 -22.27 -4.33
N ARG A 256 -6.94 -22.40 -4.01
CA ARG A 256 -7.68 -23.68 -4.10
C ARG A 256 -7.65 -24.25 -5.52
N LEU A 257 -7.68 -23.38 -6.53
CA LEU A 257 -7.59 -23.74 -7.94
C LEU A 257 -6.15 -23.90 -8.47
N GLY A 258 -5.14 -23.84 -7.60
CA GLY A 258 -3.73 -24.01 -7.98
C GLY A 258 -3.08 -22.78 -8.61
N TYR A 259 -3.66 -21.60 -8.43
CA TYR A 259 -3.07 -20.31 -8.82
C TYR A 259 -2.36 -19.65 -7.62
N ASN A 260 -1.32 -18.85 -7.91
CA ASN A 260 -0.53 -18.17 -6.89
C ASN A 260 -1.18 -16.85 -6.44
N GLN A 261 -1.79 -16.10 -7.36
CA GLN A 261 -2.39 -14.78 -7.12
C GLN A 261 -3.61 -14.54 -8.02
N VAL A 262 -4.39 -13.51 -7.71
CA VAL A 262 -5.48 -13.02 -8.56
C VAL A 262 -4.94 -11.97 -9.56
N LEU A 263 -5.31 -12.05 -10.83
CA LEU A 263 -5.18 -10.96 -11.80
C LEU A 263 -6.50 -10.17 -11.79
N TRP A 264 -6.45 -8.95 -11.27
CA TRP A 264 -7.63 -8.11 -11.10
C TRP A 264 -8.07 -7.48 -12.41
N LEU A 265 -9.34 -7.69 -12.73
CA LEU A 265 -10.00 -7.15 -13.91
C LEU A 265 -11.04 -6.09 -13.51
N LEU A 266 -11.24 -5.10 -14.36
CA LEU A 266 -12.23 -4.04 -14.17
C LEU A 266 -13.04 -3.81 -15.45
N GLY A 267 -14.36 -3.67 -15.28
CA GLY A 267 -15.31 -3.31 -16.34
C GLY A 267 -15.55 -4.40 -17.38
N ASP A 268 -16.50 -4.15 -18.29
CA ASP A 268 -16.95 -5.13 -19.29
C ASP A 268 -15.86 -5.53 -20.29
N GLU A 269 -14.89 -4.64 -20.50
CA GLU A 269 -13.72 -4.84 -21.34
C GLU A 269 -12.63 -5.68 -20.67
N ALA A 270 -12.80 -6.08 -19.40
CA ALA A 270 -11.83 -6.85 -18.62
C ALA A 270 -10.45 -6.17 -18.57
N GLN A 271 -10.43 -4.89 -18.18
CA GLN A 271 -9.19 -4.12 -18.08
C GLN A 271 -8.32 -4.67 -16.95
N VAL A 272 -7.08 -5.05 -17.27
CA VAL A 272 -6.12 -5.53 -16.28
C VAL A 272 -5.65 -4.37 -15.41
N THR A 273 -5.86 -4.47 -14.10
CA THR A 273 -5.44 -3.44 -13.14
C THR A 273 -4.14 -3.85 -12.44
N GLU A 274 -4.17 -4.91 -11.64
CA GLU A 274 -3.09 -5.35 -10.76
C GLU A 274 -3.03 -6.88 -10.66
N ALA A 275 -1.92 -7.42 -10.15
CA ALA A 275 -1.75 -8.84 -9.87
C ALA A 275 -1.51 -9.04 -8.37
N GLY A 276 -2.50 -9.56 -7.65
CA GLY A 276 -2.49 -9.64 -6.20
C GLY A 276 -2.40 -8.24 -5.58
N ALA A 277 -1.39 -8.03 -4.74
CA ALA A 277 -1.05 -6.73 -4.16
C ALA A 277 0.07 -5.98 -4.93
N SER A 278 0.37 -6.39 -6.16
CA SER A 278 1.43 -5.82 -7.00
C SER A 278 0.87 -5.12 -8.23
N ASN A 279 1.52 -4.02 -8.64
CA ASN A 279 1.26 -3.46 -9.95
C ASN A 279 1.64 -4.45 -11.06
N PHE A 280 0.92 -4.40 -12.18
CA PHE A 280 1.12 -5.29 -13.32
C PHE A 280 1.84 -4.57 -14.47
N PHE A 281 2.77 -5.28 -15.10
CA PHE A 281 3.48 -4.83 -16.30
C PHE A 281 3.41 -5.92 -17.38
N THR A 282 3.40 -5.50 -18.64
CA THR A 282 3.55 -6.38 -19.80
C THR A 282 4.61 -5.81 -20.73
N VAL A 283 5.52 -6.66 -21.18
CA VAL A 283 6.44 -6.35 -22.28
C VAL A 283 5.95 -7.08 -23.51
N MET A 284 5.71 -6.34 -24.60
CA MET A 284 5.24 -6.93 -25.85
C MET A 284 5.80 -6.22 -27.07
N ARG A 285 5.80 -6.90 -28.22
CA ARG A 285 6.05 -6.26 -29.51
C ARG A 285 4.74 -5.76 -30.10
N THR A 286 4.76 -4.55 -30.66
CA THR A 286 3.64 -4.06 -31.48
C THR A 286 3.58 -4.82 -32.80
N LYS A 287 2.51 -4.60 -33.57
CA LYS A 287 2.38 -5.15 -34.93
C LYS A 287 3.52 -4.70 -35.85
N GLU A 288 4.07 -3.52 -35.59
CA GLU A 288 5.22 -2.92 -36.29
C GLU A 288 6.58 -3.39 -35.74
N GLY A 289 6.60 -4.41 -34.86
CA GLY A 289 7.82 -5.03 -34.33
C GLY A 289 8.50 -4.28 -33.17
N LYS A 290 7.96 -3.13 -32.75
CA LYS A 290 8.55 -2.29 -31.69
C LYS A 290 8.28 -2.86 -30.30
N LEU A 291 9.31 -2.94 -29.46
CA LEU A 291 9.15 -3.37 -28.07
C LEU A 291 8.47 -2.27 -27.24
N GLN A 292 7.50 -2.64 -26.41
CA GLN A 292 6.79 -1.73 -25.52
C GLN A 292 6.64 -2.35 -24.13
N LEU A 293 6.80 -1.51 -23.11
CA LEU A 293 6.43 -1.80 -21.73
C LEU A 293 5.11 -1.10 -21.40
N ILE A 294 4.16 -1.86 -20.88
CA ILE A 294 2.78 -1.46 -20.66
C ILE A 294 2.41 -1.70 -19.19
N THR A 295 1.75 -0.73 -18.55
CA THR A 295 1.19 -0.85 -17.18
C THR A 295 -0.01 0.07 -17.00
N ALA A 296 -0.98 -0.28 -16.14
CA ALA A 296 -2.20 0.51 -15.96
C ALA A 296 -1.93 1.99 -15.58
N PRO A 297 -2.73 2.95 -16.09
CA PRO A 297 -2.61 4.37 -15.74
C PRO A 297 -3.10 4.65 -14.32
N LEU A 298 -2.73 5.81 -13.77
CA LEU A 298 -3.15 6.23 -12.41
C LEU A 298 -4.35 7.20 -12.41
N GLY A 299 -4.79 7.69 -13.58
CA GLY A 299 -5.72 8.81 -13.70
C GLY A 299 -7.06 8.59 -12.98
N ASP A 300 -7.58 7.36 -13.05
CA ASP A 300 -8.90 7.02 -12.53
C ASP A 300 -8.88 6.61 -11.06
N LYS A 301 -7.72 6.72 -10.40
CA LYS A 301 -7.54 6.41 -8.96
C LYS A 301 -7.92 4.97 -8.55
N VAL A 302 -7.93 4.05 -9.51
CA VAL A 302 -8.13 2.61 -9.27
C VAL A 302 -6.83 1.93 -8.80
N ILE A 303 -5.70 2.35 -9.34
CA ILE A 303 -4.40 1.69 -9.18
C ILE A 303 -3.62 2.31 -8.02
N LEU A 304 -3.01 1.47 -7.18
CA LEU A 304 -2.06 1.92 -6.16
C LEU A 304 -0.77 2.39 -6.85
N ASP A 305 -0.31 3.61 -6.57
CA ASP A 305 0.94 4.11 -7.14
C ASP A 305 2.17 3.49 -6.46
N GLY A 306 2.56 2.29 -6.91
CA GLY A 306 3.68 1.53 -6.35
C GLY A 306 5.04 2.19 -6.54
N VAL A 307 5.90 2.13 -5.51
CA VAL A 307 7.26 2.68 -5.56
C VAL A 307 8.13 1.92 -6.57
N THR A 308 7.98 0.60 -6.63
CA THR A 308 8.62 -0.25 -7.64
C THR A 308 8.13 0.10 -9.04
N ARG A 309 6.81 0.28 -9.24
CA ARG A 309 6.24 0.70 -10.52
C ARG A 309 6.83 2.03 -10.99
N ARG A 310 6.86 3.03 -10.12
CA ARG A 310 7.46 4.35 -10.39
C ARG A 310 8.93 4.22 -10.80
N SER A 311 9.70 3.43 -10.07
CA SER A 311 11.12 3.20 -10.33
C SER A 311 11.36 2.48 -11.66
N VAL A 312 10.58 1.45 -11.99
CA VAL A 312 10.66 0.75 -13.29
C VAL A 312 10.36 1.70 -14.44
N ILE A 313 9.29 2.49 -14.35
CA ILE A 313 8.93 3.47 -15.40
C ILE A 313 10.05 4.50 -15.57
N GLN A 314 10.62 4.99 -14.46
CA GLN A 314 11.73 5.94 -14.49
C GLN A 314 12.96 5.36 -15.20
N LEU A 315 13.41 4.17 -14.81
CA LEU A 315 14.55 3.50 -15.44
C LEU A 315 14.34 3.26 -16.93
N VAL A 316 13.13 2.84 -17.33
CA VAL A 316 12.79 2.58 -18.73
C VAL A 316 12.82 3.86 -19.54
N LYS A 317 12.30 4.97 -19.02
CA LYS A 317 12.40 6.28 -19.68
C LYS A 317 13.83 6.72 -19.86
N GLU A 318 14.64 6.63 -18.80
CA GLU A 318 16.05 7.04 -18.83
C GLU A 318 16.89 6.19 -19.79
N ARG A 319 16.63 4.89 -19.89
CA ARG A 319 17.34 4.00 -20.81
C ARG A 319 16.87 4.15 -22.26
N LEU A 320 15.56 4.14 -22.51
CA LEU A 320 15.03 4.28 -23.87
C LEU A 320 15.31 5.66 -24.49
N ALA A 321 15.35 6.73 -23.67
CA ALA A 321 15.74 8.06 -24.16
C ALA A 321 17.21 8.11 -24.65
N LYS A 322 18.11 7.30 -24.05
CA LYS A 322 19.52 7.24 -24.45
C LYS A 322 19.75 6.45 -25.75
N GLU A 323 18.84 5.53 -26.10
CA GLU A 323 18.92 4.67 -27.28
C GLU A 323 18.18 5.25 -28.51
N GLY A 324 17.74 6.52 -28.46
CA GLY A 324 16.94 7.13 -29.53
C GLY A 324 15.52 6.55 -29.64
N GLY A 325 15.05 5.82 -28.63
CA GLY A 325 13.70 5.26 -28.57
C GLY A 325 12.67 6.31 -28.09
N SER A 326 11.45 6.25 -28.63
CA SER A 326 10.35 7.10 -28.12
C SER A 326 9.61 6.40 -26.98
N TRP A 327 9.47 7.05 -25.82
CA TRP A 327 8.57 6.61 -24.76
C TRP A 327 7.16 7.19 -24.98
N ARG A 328 6.12 6.34 -24.98
CA ARG A 328 4.72 6.79 -25.02
C ARG A 328 3.99 6.39 -23.74
N ARG A 329 3.49 7.40 -23.01
CA ARG A 329 2.46 7.23 -21.98
C ARG A 329 1.17 6.74 -22.66
N TRP A 330 0.39 5.90 -22.00
CA TRP A 330 -0.92 5.46 -22.51
C TRP A 330 -1.75 6.64 -23.04
N ARG A 331 -2.23 6.51 -24.28
CA ARG A 331 -3.63 6.82 -24.61
C ARG A 331 -4.38 5.54 -24.33
N TRP A 332 -5.46 5.61 -23.57
CA TRP A 332 -6.39 4.50 -23.34
C TRP A 332 -6.46 3.59 -24.57
N TRP A 333 -5.97 2.36 -24.43
CA TRP A 333 -6.13 1.36 -25.47
C TRP A 333 -7.60 0.94 -25.41
N ARG A 334 -8.46 1.70 -26.10
CA ARG A 334 -9.75 1.20 -26.59
C ARG A 334 -9.43 0.18 -27.67
N GLY A 335 -8.99 -0.98 -27.22
CA GLY A 335 -8.69 -2.10 -28.07
C GLY A 335 -9.10 -3.28 -27.25
N SER A 336 -10.17 -3.90 -27.69
CA SER A 336 -10.50 -5.28 -27.47
C SER A 336 -9.25 -6.15 -27.64
N ILE A 337 -8.35 -6.22 -26.64
CA ILE A 337 -7.47 -7.37 -26.61
C ILE A 337 -8.43 -8.53 -26.43
N LEU A 338 -8.35 -9.40 -27.41
CA LEU A 338 -8.76 -10.79 -27.47
C LEU A 338 -8.63 -11.60 -26.17
N TRP A 339 -8.21 -11.08 -25.00
CA TRP A 339 -8.23 -11.78 -23.73
C TRP A 339 -9.66 -12.06 -23.29
N GLY A 340 -10.54 -11.05 -23.28
CA GLY A 340 -11.95 -11.23 -22.95
C GLY A 340 -12.67 -12.18 -23.91
N ARG A 341 -12.31 -12.19 -25.21
CA ARG A 341 -12.88 -13.10 -26.21
C ARG A 341 -12.21 -14.47 -26.26
N LEU A 342 -10.90 -14.62 -26.01
CA LEU A 342 -10.22 -15.92 -25.89
C LEU A 342 -10.68 -16.64 -24.61
N TRP A 343 -10.79 -15.93 -23.49
CA TRP A 343 -11.28 -16.51 -22.24
C TRP A 343 -12.78 -16.83 -22.31
N ARG A 344 -13.62 -15.96 -22.89
CA ARG A 344 -15.05 -16.27 -23.09
C ARG A 344 -15.28 -17.35 -24.14
N ARG A 345 -14.46 -17.48 -25.20
CA ARG A 345 -14.54 -18.60 -26.16
C ARG A 345 -14.22 -19.94 -25.51
N ARG A 346 -13.28 -19.98 -24.57
CA ARG A 346 -12.96 -21.21 -23.82
C ARG A 346 -14.05 -21.63 -22.83
N ARG A 347 -14.95 -20.72 -22.42
CA ARG A 347 -16.09 -20.99 -21.54
C ARG A 347 -17.39 -21.41 -22.24
N ARG A 348 -17.51 -21.19 -23.55
CA ARG A 348 -18.70 -21.57 -24.35
C ARG A 348 -18.50 -22.86 -25.17
N GLY A 349 -17.40 -23.58 -24.92
CA GLY A 349 -17.07 -24.83 -25.60
C GLY A 349 -16.73 -25.95 -24.62
N GLY A 350 -17.53 -26.07 -23.55
CA GLY A 350 -17.53 -27.18 -22.60
C GLY A 350 -18.95 -27.66 -22.42
#